data_AF-A0A4Z2DT00-F1
#
_entry.id   AF-A0A4Z2DT00-F1
#
_cell.length_a   1.000
_cell.length_b   1.000
_cell.length_c   1.000
_cell.angle_alpha   90.00
_cell.angle_beta   90.00
_cell.angle_gamma   90.00
#
_symmetry.space_group_name_H-M   'P 1'
#
loop_
_entity.id
_entity.type
_entity.pdbx_description
1 polymer ?
#
loop_
_entity_poly.entity_id
_entity_poly.type
_entity_poly.pdbx_seq_one_letter_code
_entity_poly.pdbx_strand_id
1 'polypeptide(L)'
;MLSGEHMLLYSLLSSLSLALSSELKTVTLQDLLNVNLSEYTEGSEAALLFIIPENCSDCHVHSKLLNDIASDVMYSGDIFHLNDIYIPWINLLSAPAILFLNNERKIPYLGPLHRTHLVNAMHQFITGVQSARLDDANFEHDTQASTGSTTGNWLVIFDDITADTLQMYDGLSLTLRAKHVNIGVLDPKISTRTAKRFNMSIPLQTTQNNPRISAILLKQSVMYQYSKNLYRMDYEKILQFALTDYTDHIKGLIPRPRMIFDEVVDSLVEFTVDYSSNCTIHGILDISLLIVSLFRVVTNNNLQNEFGKPLVLLLSVIALFTVMIFIGLVLIVGFWFAGSFENDDKHVPVATITSQTKDDRSKSLAKSKCE
;
A
#
# COMPACT_ATOMS: atom_id res chain seq x y z
N MET A 1 -51.68 42.76 25.92
CA MET A 1 -50.52 43.52 26.43
C MET A 1 -49.43 42.53 26.80
N LEU A 2 -48.60 42.13 25.83
CA LEU A 2 -47.35 41.44 26.15
C LEU A 2 -46.34 42.52 26.56
N SER A 3 -45.78 42.37 27.76
CA SER A 3 -44.83 43.27 28.40
C SER A 3 -43.62 43.53 27.50
N GLY A 4 -43.19 44.79 27.40
CA GLY A 4 -42.06 45.26 26.58
C GLY A 4 -40.73 44.56 26.89
N GLU A 5 -40.63 43.83 27.99
CA GLU A 5 -39.48 43.00 28.35
C GLU A 5 -39.24 41.85 27.35
N HIS A 6 -40.28 41.25 26.79
CA HIS A 6 -40.12 40.18 25.78
C HIS A 6 -39.62 40.71 24.44
N MET A 7 -39.91 41.98 24.11
CA MET A 7 -39.51 42.60 22.85
C MET A 7 -38.02 42.97 22.86
N LEU A 8 -37.50 43.41 24.02
CA LEU A 8 -36.07 43.66 24.23
C LEU A 8 -35.26 42.36 24.24
N LEU A 9 -35.79 41.29 24.83
CA LEU A 9 -35.11 39.98 24.82
C LEU A 9 -34.99 39.43 23.40
N TYR A 10 -36.04 39.57 22.58
CA TYR A 10 -36.01 39.15 21.16
C TYR A 10 -35.06 40.00 20.31
N SER A 11 -34.98 41.32 20.55
CA SER A 11 -34.03 42.16 19.82
C SER A 11 -32.58 41.87 20.22
N LEU A 12 -32.33 41.61 21.51
CA LEU A 12 -31.02 41.21 22.02
C LEU A 12 -30.60 39.83 21.48
N LEU A 13 -31.49 38.84 21.47
CA LEU A 13 -31.25 37.52 20.89
C LEU A 13 -31.04 37.59 19.36
N SER A 14 -31.77 38.46 18.66
CA SER A 14 -31.59 38.72 17.23
C SER A 14 -30.23 39.37 16.95
N SER A 15 -29.82 40.38 17.72
CA SER A 15 -28.51 41.02 17.56
C SER A 15 -27.35 40.10 17.95
N LEU A 16 -27.55 39.19 18.92
CA LEU A 16 -26.54 38.21 19.32
C LEU A 16 -26.40 37.08 18.28
N SER A 17 -27.48 36.72 17.59
CA SER A 17 -27.44 35.75 16.49
C SER A 17 -26.73 36.27 15.23
N LEU A 18 -26.65 37.59 15.05
CA LEU A 18 -25.92 38.23 13.95
C LEU A 18 -24.41 38.35 14.22
N ALA A 19 -23.95 38.10 15.45
CA ALA A 19 -22.54 38.20 15.83
C ALA A 19 -21.77 36.85 15.77
N LEU A 20 -22.41 35.77 15.29
CA LEU A 20 -21.81 34.43 15.19
C LEU A 20 -21.58 33.96 13.73
N SER A 21 -21.50 34.88 12.76
CA SER A 21 -21.04 34.49 11.41
C SER A 21 -19.51 34.53 11.36
N SER A 22 -18.88 33.44 10.94
CA SER A 22 -17.45 33.41 10.61
C SER A 22 -17.10 34.51 9.60
N GLU A 23 -16.19 35.41 9.93
CA GLU A 23 -15.74 36.45 9.01
C GLU A 23 -14.84 35.84 7.93
N LEU A 24 -15.21 36.00 6.66
CA LEU A 24 -14.39 35.56 5.53
C LEU A 24 -13.15 36.45 5.41
N LYS A 25 -11.97 35.90 5.70
CA LYS A 25 -10.69 36.62 5.64
C LYS A 25 -9.97 36.30 4.34
N THR A 26 -9.75 37.29 3.49
CA THR A 26 -8.90 37.14 2.29
C THR A 26 -7.44 37.32 2.69
N VAL A 27 -6.58 36.35 2.37
CA VAL A 27 -5.17 36.32 2.81
C VAL A 27 -4.24 36.22 1.60
N THR A 28 -3.05 36.81 1.68
CA THR A 28 -2.04 36.70 0.61
C THR A 28 -1.13 35.48 0.82
N LEU A 29 -0.47 35.01 -0.25
CA LEU A 29 0.45 33.86 -0.15
C LEU A 29 1.62 34.13 0.82
N GLN A 30 2.11 35.37 0.87
CA GLN A 30 3.21 35.80 1.73
C GLN A 30 2.84 35.66 3.21
N ASP A 31 1.60 35.98 3.56
CA ASP A 31 1.04 35.88 4.90
C ASP A 31 0.89 34.40 5.31
N LEU A 32 0.42 33.53 4.42
CA LEU A 32 0.31 32.09 4.70
C LEU A 32 1.65 31.37 4.86
N LEU A 33 2.72 31.86 4.20
CA LEU A 33 4.05 31.25 4.24
C LEU A 33 4.88 31.70 5.45
N ASN A 34 4.70 32.94 5.89
CA ASN A 34 5.48 33.52 6.99
C ASN A 34 4.82 33.33 8.36
N VAL A 35 3.54 32.96 8.40
CA VAL A 35 2.78 32.97 9.64
C VAL A 35 2.79 31.63 10.35
N ASN A 36 3.16 31.72 11.62
CA ASN A 36 2.83 30.75 12.64
C ASN A 36 1.30 30.73 12.74
N LEU A 37 0.65 29.66 12.26
CA LEU A 37 -0.82 29.51 12.16
C LEU A 37 -1.60 29.84 13.45
N SER A 38 -0.89 29.92 14.58
CA SER A 38 -1.36 30.41 15.87
C SER A 38 -1.80 31.89 15.88
N GLU A 39 -1.33 32.72 14.95
CA GLU A 39 -1.75 34.13 14.84
C GLU A 39 -3.07 34.31 14.07
N TYR A 40 -3.40 33.36 13.18
CA TYR A 40 -4.63 33.37 12.39
C TYR A 40 -5.77 32.55 12.98
N THR A 41 -5.46 31.67 13.92
CA THR A 41 -6.44 30.94 14.71
C THR A 41 -6.70 31.72 16.00
N GLU A 42 -7.49 32.80 15.92
CA GLU A 42 -7.92 33.57 17.10
C GLU A 42 -8.88 32.69 17.94
N GLY A 43 -8.32 31.73 18.68
CA GLY A 43 -9.07 30.82 19.54
C GLY A 43 -9.70 29.59 18.86
N SER A 44 -9.59 29.43 17.53
CA SER A 44 -10.11 28.25 16.81
C SER A 44 -9.06 27.13 16.68
N GLU A 45 -9.37 25.90 17.09
CA GLU A 45 -8.43 24.76 16.97
C GLU A 45 -8.05 24.39 15.51
N ALA A 46 -8.84 24.84 14.52
CA ALA A 46 -8.65 24.57 13.10
C ALA A 46 -9.28 25.64 12.20
N ALA A 47 -8.76 25.78 10.98
CA ALA A 47 -9.24 26.70 9.96
C ALA A 47 -9.38 26.04 8.58
N LEU A 48 -10.22 26.63 7.72
CA LEU A 48 -10.37 26.25 6.31
C LEU A 48 -9.63 27.25 5.42
N LEU A 49 -8.90 26.76 4.43
CA LEU A 49 -8.32 27.57 3.37
C LEU A 49 -8.87 27.12 2.01
N PHE A 50 -9.52 28.04 1.32
CA PHE A 50 -9.97 27.88 -0.06
C PHE A 50 -8.98 28.55 -1.00
N ILE A 51 -8.46 27.77 -1.95
CA ILE A 51 -7.58 28.27 -3.01
C ILE A 51 -8.41 28.29 -4.28
N ILE A 52 -8.77 29.49 -4.73
CA ILE A 52 -9.63 29.69 -5.89
C ILE A 52 -8.98 30.76 -6.76
N PRO A 53 -8.29 30.36 -7.84
CA PRO A 53 -7.69 31.31 -8.77
C PRO A 53 -8.76 32.15 -9.48
N GLU A 54 -8.43 33.41 -9.80
CA GLU A 54 -9.34 34.32 -10.50
C GLU A 54 -9.66 33.86 -11.93
N ASN A 55 -8.75 33.13 -12.59
CA ASN A 55 -8.88 32.74 -13.99
C ASN A 55 -9.09 31.22 -14.15
N CYS A 56 -10.20 30.72 -13.62
CA CYS A 56 -10.48 29.29 -13.50
C CYS A 56 -11.87 28.93 -14.04
N SER A 57 -11.93 27.98 -14.98
CA SER A 57 -13.16 27.54 -15.64
C SER A 57 -14.11 26.77 -14.71
N ASP A 58 -13.57 26.01 -13.76
CA ASP A 58 -14.32 25.07 -12.91
C ASP A 58 -14.41 25.52 -11.44
N CYS A 59 -14.10 26.79 -11.16
CA CYS A 59 -14.06 27.31 -9.79
C CYS A 59 -15.43 27.66 -9.23
N HIS A 60 -16.47 27.76 -10.07
CA HIS A 60 -17.81 28.12 -9.65
C HIS A 60 -18.38 27.21 -8.55
N VAL A 61 -18.06 25.92 -8.58
CA VAL A 61 -18.52 24.96 -7.55
C VAL A 61 -17.84 25.23 -6.20
N HIS A 62 -16.53 25.51 -6.21
CA HIS A 62 -15.76 25.83 -5.01
C HIS A 62 -16.16 27.18 -4.43
N SER A 63 -16.36 28.20 -5.28
CA SER A 63 -16.82 29.53 -4.84
C SER A 63 -18.22 29.48 -4.25
N LYS A 64 -19.13 28.67 -4.81
CA LYS A 64 -20.46 28.44 -4.24
C LYS A 64 -20.35 27.81 -2.85
N LEU A 65 -19.56 26.75 -2.72
CA LEU A 65 -19.34 26.06 -1.44
C LEU A 65 -18.73 26.99 -0.38
N LEU A 66 -17.78 27.86 -0.78
CA LEU A 66 -17.20 28.88 0.10
C LEU A 66 -18.28 29.82 0.65
N ASN A 67 -19.13 30.37 -0.21
CA ASN A 67 -20.22 31.27 0.20
C ASN A 67 -21.25 30.55 1.09
N ASP A 68 -21.57 29.29 0.76
CA ASP A 68 -22.52 28.47 1.52
C ASP A 68 -22.01 28.16 2.94
N ILE A 69 -20.69 28.07 3.15
CA ILE A 69 -20.09 27.82 4.48
C ILE A 69 -19.80 29.12 5.23
N ALA A 70 -19.36 30.18 4.54
CA ALA A 70 -19.12 31.48 5.18
C ALA A 70 -20.40 32.10 5.75
N SER A 71 -21.56 31.78 5.16
CA SER A 71 -22.87 32.18 5.67
C SER A 71 -23.46 31.20 6.71
N ASP A 72 -22.77 30.11 7.03
CA ASP A 72 -23.25 29.07 7.92
C ASP A 72 -22.97 29.38 9.40
N VAL A 73 -24.03 29.64 10.15
CA VAL A 73 -23.97 29.86 11.61
C VAL A 73 -23.46 28.62 12.37
N MET A 74 -23.53 27.41 11.78
CA MET A 74 -23.06 26.19 12.43
C MET A 74 -21.54 25.98 12.34
N TYR A 75 -20.85 26.68 11.44
CA TYR A 75 -19.41 26.59 11.30
C TYR A 75 -18.74 27.74 12.07
N SER A 76 -18.05 27.39 13.16
CA SER A 76 -17.42 28.37 14.06
C SER A 76 -15.91 28.54 13.84
N GLY A 77 -15.36 27.96 12.78
CA GLY A 77 -13.93 28.06 12.47
C GLY A 77 -13.60 29.29 11.62
N ASP A 78 -12.32 29.64 11.54
CA ASP A 78 -11.86 30.64 10.59
C ASP A 78 -11.92 30.08 9.15
N ILE A 79 -12.28 30.95 8.19
CA ILE A 79 -12.30 30.64 6.76
C ILE A 79 -11.43 31.65 6.03
N PHE A 80 -10.45 31.12 5.32
CA PHE A 80 -9.50 31.86 4.52
C PHE A 80 -9.73 31.63 3.04
N HIS A 81 -9.55 32.68 2.26
CA HIS A 81 -9.60 32.63 0.81
C HIS A 81 -8.31 33.17 0.20
N LEU A 82 -7.72 32.42 -0.72
CA LEU A 82 -6.49 32.75 -1.42
C LEU A 82 -6.71 32.76 -2.94
N ASN A 83 -6.42 33.91 -3.56
CA ASN A 83 -6.48 34.13 -5.01
C ASN A 83 -5.12 33.81 -5.67
N ASP A 84 -4.56 32.62 -5.42
CA ASP A 84 -3.27 32.22 -6.01
C ASP A 84 -3.39 30.85 -6.71
N ILE A 85 -2.55 30.63 -7.71
CA ILE A 85 -2.47 29.40 -8.50
C ILE A 85 -1.42 28.44 -7.91
N TYR A 86 -0.38 28.97 -7.24
CA TYR A 86 0.76 28.17 -6.83
C TYR A 86 1.04 28.24 -5.33
N ILE A 87 1.05 27.07 -4.68
CA ILE A 87 1.46 26.92 -3.29
C ILE A 87 2.66 25.98 -3.21
N PRO A 88 3.86 26.45 -2.80
CA PRO A 88 5.10 25.67 -2.84
C PRO A 88 5.08 24.35 -2.05
N TRP A 89 4.28 24.27 -0.98
CA TRP A 89 4.19 23.11 -0.10
C TRP A 89 3.06 22.14 -0.47
N ILE A 90 2.34 22.40 -1.57
CA ILE A 90 1.32 21.51 -2.13
C ILE A 90 1.60 21.30 -3.62
N ASN A 91 2.81 20.84 -3.96
CA ASN A 91 3.16 20.52 -5.35
C ASN A 91 2.27 19.42 -5.96
N LEU A 92 1.55 18.68 -5.10
CA LEU A 92 0.76 17.53 -5.49
C LEU A 92 -0.66 17.89 -5.95
N LEU A 93 -1.24 19.03 -5.54
CA LEU A 93 -2.63 19.39 -5.88
C LEU A 93 -2.69 20.62 -6.79
N SER A 94 -3.46 20.50 -7.87
CA SER A 94 -3.80 21.63 -8.73
C SER A 94 -4.97 22.41 -8.15
N ALA A 95 -4.90 23.74 -8.20
CA ALA A 95 -6.03 24.60 -7.84
C ALA A 95 -7.20 24.42 -8.84
N PRO A 96 -8.48 24.57 -8.43
CA PRO A 96 -8.95 24.94 -7.08
C PRO A 96 -8.82 23.81 -6.05
N ALA A 97 -8.55 24.18 -4.80
CA ALA A 97 -8.35 23.21 -3.71
C ALA A 97 -8.86 23.76 -2.37
N ILE A 98 -9.18 22.86 -1.46
CA ILE A 98 -9.60 23.17 -0.09
C ILE A 98 -8.64 22.49 0.87
N LEU A 99 -8.17 23.20 1.89
CA LEU A 99 -7.25 22.70 2.89
C LEU A 99 -7.79 22.91 4.30
N PHE A 100 -7.56 21.93 5.14
CA PHE A 100 -7.66 22.03 6.58
C PHE A 100 -6.30 22.44 7.13
N LEU A 101 -6.32 23.44 8.00
CA LEU A 101 -5.15 24.00 8.61
C LEU A 101 -5.32 23.96 10.13
N ASN A 102 -4.28 23.48 10.82
CA ASN A 102 -4.07 23.77 12.23
C ASN A 102 -2.57 24.02 12.45
N ASN A 103 -2.15 24.20 13.71
CA ASN A 103 -0.76 24.52 14.03
C ASN A 103 0.26 23.46 13.59
N GLU A 104 -0.18 22.21 13.39
CA GLU A 104 0.71 21.06 13.15
C GLU A 104 0.56 20.45 11.75
N ARG A 105 -0.64 20.55 11.17
CA ARG A 105 -1.07 19.79 10.00
C ARG A 105 -1.72 20.71 8.99
N LYS A 106 -1.34 20.48 7.75
CA LYS A 106 -1.94 21.08 6.56
C LYS A 106 -2.40 19.92 5.70
N ILE A 107 -3.71 19.70 5.62
CA ILE A 107 -4.27 18.49 5.01
C ILE A 107 -5.26 18.90 3.93
N PRO A 108 -5.14 18.38 2.70
CA PRO A 108 -6.10 18.68 1.66
C PRO A 108 -7.43 17.96 1.87
N TYR A 109 -8.53 18.61 1.51
CA TYR A 109 -9.83 17.99 1.44
C TYR A 109 -10.02 17.30 0.09
N LEU A 110 -10.20 15.98 0.10
CA LEU A 110 -10.34 15.16 -1.10
C LEU A 110 -11.72 14.50 -1.18
N GLY A 111 -12.74 15.10 -0.56
CA GLY A 111 -14.11 14.58 -0.52
C GLY A 111 -15.07 15.30 -1.48
N PRO A 112 -16.35 14.89 -1.50
CA PRO A 112 -17.37 15.54 -2.31
C PRO A 112 -17.53 17.04 -1.97
N LEU A 113 -17.68 17.89 -2.97
CA LEU A 113 -17.86 19.34 -2.80
C LEU A 113 -19.28 19.67 -2.33
N HIS A 114 -19.56 19.35 -1.07
CA HIS A 114 -20.85 19.56 -0.44
C HIS A 114 -20.67 19.94 1.03
N ARG A 115 -21.44 20.93 1.49
CA ARG A 115 -21.34 21.52 2.83
C ARG A 115 -21.28 20.48 3.95
N THR A 116 -22.26 19.56 4.01
CA THR A 116 -22.34 18.53 5.06
C THR A 116 -21.11 17.62 5.09
N HIS A 117 -20.54 17.30 3.93
CA HIS A 117 -19.35 16.45 3.85
C HIS A 117 -18.11 17.20 4.34
N LEU A 118 -17.97 18.47 3.96
CA LEU A 118 -16.86 19.32 4.38
C LEU A 118 -16.88 19.59 5.90
N VAL A 119 -18.05 19.89 6.49
CA VAL A 119 -18.19 20.08 7.95
C VAL A 119 -17.87 18.80 8.72
N ASN A 120 -18.34 17.63 8.24
CA ASN A 120 -17.99 16.37 8.87
C ASN A 120 -16.48 16.07 8.76
N ALA A 121 -15.87 16.32 7.60
CA ALA A 121 -14.43 16.17 7.43
C ALA A 121 -13.64 17.13 8.34
N MET A 122 -14.12 18.35 8.57
CA MET A 122 -13.54 19.26 9.56
C MET A 122 -13.61 18.67 10.97
N HIS A 123 -14.76 18.12 11.37
CA HIS A 123 -14.87 17.45 12.66
C HIS A 123 -13.86 16.29 12.78
N GLN A 124 -13.74 15.45 11.74
CA GLN A 124 -12.72 14.38 11.73
C GLN A 124 -11.31 14.96 11.86
N PHE A 125 -11.02 16.07 11.18
CA PHE A 125 -9.72 16.74 11.24
C PHE A 125 -9.41 17.22 12.65
N ILE A 126 -10.33 17.93 13.31
CA ILE A 126 -10.17 18.41 14.70
C ILE A 126 -9.94 17.24 15.66
N THR A 127 -10.66 16.13 15.50
CA THR A 127 -10.47 14.93 16.34
C THR A 127 -9.15 14.18 16.10
N GLY A 128 -8.30 14.63 15.19
CA GLY A 128 -6.99 14.03 14.94
C GLY A 128 -7.01 12.82 14.01
N VAL A 129 -8.08 12.62 13.22
CA VAL A 129 -8.14 11.50 12.26
C VAL A 129 -7.01 11.63 11.24
N GLN A 130 -6.37 10.50 10.96
CA GLN A 130 -5.26 10.38 10.02
C GLN A 130 -5.14 8.92 9.56
N SER A 131 -4.39 8.70 8.48
CA SER A 131 -4.11 7.35 7.95
C SER A 131 -3.23 6.54 8.91
N ALA A 132 -3.38 5.22 9.00
CA ALA A 132 -2.44 4.41 9.79
C ALA A 132 -1.14 4.22 9.00
N ARG A 133 0.00 4.30 9.68
CA ARG A 133 1.33 4.11 9.08
C ARG A 133 1.69 2.66 9.34
N LEU A 134 1.38 1.81 8.37
CA LEU A 134 1.48 0.37 8.55
C LEU A 134 2.87 -0.12 8.15
N ASP A 135 3.37 -1.07 8.93
CA ASP A 135 4.61 -1.78 8.69
C ASP A 135 4.49 -3.28 9.01
N ASP A 136 5.57 -4.02 8.82
CA ASP A 136 5.60 -5.46 9.10
C ASP A 136 5.34 -5.83 10.57
N ALA A 137 5.49 -4.90 11.51
CA ALA A 137 5.30 -5.12 12.94
C ALA A 137 3.87 -4.83 13.40
N ASN A 138 3.25 -3.76 12.90
CA ASN A 138 1.94 -3.31 13.34
C ASN A 138 0.78 -3.76 12.43
N PHE A 139 1.03 -4.18 11.19
CA PHE A 139 -0.03 -4.47 10.22
C PHE A 139 -1.07 -5.44 10.76
N GLU A 140 -0.62 -6.56 11.32
CA GLU A 140 -1.54 -7.58 11.87
C GLU A 140 -2.22 -7.12 13.15
N HIS A 141 -1.50 -6.40 14.01
CA HIS A 141 -2.05 -5.88 15.25
C HIS A 141 -3.19 -4.89 14.98
N ASP A 142 -2.97 -3.95 14.06
CA ASP A 142 -3.89 -2.85 13.80
C ASP A 142 -5.07 -3.29 12.93
N THR A 143 -4.82 -4.09 11.88
CA THR A 143 -5.87 -4.48 10.93
C THR A 143 -6.62 -5.74 11.34
N GLN A 144 -6.00 -6.61 12.15
CA GLN A 144 -6.50 -7.96 12.47
C GLN A 144 -6.85 -8.77 11.19
N ALA A 145 -6.11 -8.55 10.10
CA ALA A 145 -6.41 -9.09 8.79
C ALA A 145 -6.50 -10.64 8.79
N SER A 146 -5.62 -11.32 9.51
CA SER A 146 -5.52 -12.78 9.48
C SER A 146 -6.54 -13.53 10.33
N THR A 147 -7.15 -12.88 11.33
CA THR A 147 -8.09 -13.54 12.25
C THR A 147 -9.53 -13.58 11.72
N GLY A 148 -9.76 -12.94 10.57
CA GLY A 148 -11.10 -12.78 9.98
C GLY A 148 -11.96 -11.72 10.67
N SER A 149 -11.61 -11.30 11.88
CA SER A 149 -12.26 -10.20 12.59
C SER A 149 -11.44 -8.93 12.42
N THR A 150 -11.49 -8.32 11.23
CA THR A 150 -10.82 -7.03 11.01
C THR A 150 -11.39 -5.96 11.96
N THR A 151 -10.55 -5.02 12.38
CA THR A 151 -10.95 -3.86 13.23
C THR A 151 -11.71 -2.79 12.43
N GLY A 152 -12.71 -3.22 11.64
CA GLY A 152 -13.40 -2.42 10.65
C GLY A 152 -12.96 -2.71 9.22
N ASN A 153 -13.44 -1.89 8.27
CA ASN A 153 -13.00 -1.97 6.89
C ASN A 153 -11.68 -1.21 6.73
N TRP A 154 -10.70 -1.81 6.07
CA TRP A 154 -9.39 -1.21 5.89
C TRP A 154 -9.04 -1.10 4.41
N LEU A 155 -8.89 0.13 3.91
CA LEU A 155 -8.24 0.41 2.65
C LEU A 155 -6.73 0.49 2.91
N VAL A 156 -5.97 -0.48 2.42
CA VAL A 156 -4.51 -0.49 2.53
C VAL A 156 -3.92 -0.08 1.19
N ILE A 157 -3.10 0.96 1.21
CA ILE A 157 -2.42 1.51 0.05
C ILE A 157 -0.93 1.21 0.15
N PHE A 158 -0.40 0.62 -0.91
CA PHE A 158 1.02 0.30 -1.08
C PHE A 158 1.66 1.37 -1.97
N ASP A 159 2.45 2.25 -1.35
CA ASP A 159 3.06 3.41 -2.00
C ASP A 159 4.40 3.79 -1.34
N ASP A 160 5.24 4.55 -2.04
CA ASP A 160 6.44 5.16 -1.50
C ASP A 160 6.06 6.33 -0.57
N ILE A 161 6.40 6.22 0.70
CA ILE A 161 5.90 7.12 1.75
C ILE A 161 6.80 8.36 1.85
N THR A 162 6.26 9.51 1.48
CA THR A 162 6.84 10.84 1.74
C THR A 162 5.89 11.71 2.57
N ALA A 163 6.39 12.79 3.17
CA ALA A 163 5.57 13.72 3.97
C ALA A 163 4.35 14.24 3.20
N ASP A 164 4.52 14.61 1.92
CA ASP A 164 3.44 15.12 1.07
C ASP A 164 2.39 14.04 0.77
N THR A 165 2.83 12.80 0.50
CA THR A 165 1.89 11.69 0.27
C THR A 165 1.09 11.33 1.52
N LEU A 166 1.71 11.40 2.70
CA LEU A 166 1.02 11.17 3.97
C LEU A 166 -0.08 12.19 4.21
N GLN A 167 0.17 13.47 3.93
CA GLN A 167 -0.86 14.51 4.04
C GLN A 167 -2.05 14.22 3.09
N MET A 168 -1.77 13.75 1.88
CA MET A 168 -2.81 13.35 0.92
C MET A 168 -3.67 12.20 1.47
N TYR A 169 -3.03 11.14 1.99
CA TYR A 169 -3.75 9.99 2.56
C TYR A 169 -4.48 10.34 3.85
N ASP A 170 -3.96 11.26 4.65
CA ASP A 170 -4.66 11.81 5.80
C ASP A 170 -5.91 12.57 5.36
N GLY A 171 -5.84 13.35 4.28
CA GLY A 171 -6.99 14.04 3.68
C GLY A 171 -8.08 13.09 3.19
N LEU A 172 -7.69 12.00 2.53
CA LEU A 172 -8.61 10.92 2.17
C LEU A 172 -9.24 10.26 3.41
N SER A 173 -8.47 10.11 4.49
CA SER A 173 -8.93 9.48 5.73
C SER A 173 -10.09 10.26 6.36
N LEU A 174 -10.08 11.59 6.28
CA LEU A 174 -11.18 12.43 6.77
C LEU A 174 -12.52 12.08 6.10
N THR A 175 -12.49 11.76 4.80
CA THR A 175 -13.67 11.41 4.02
C THR A 175 -14.10 9.97 4.26
N LEU A 176 -13.15 9.03 4.27
CA LEU A 176 -13.43 7.60 4.40
C LEU A 176 -13.82 7.17 5.82
N ARG A 177 -13.29 7.86 6.85
CA ARG A 177 -13.63 7.57 8.25
C ARG A 177 -15.11 7.78 8.54
N ALA A 178 -15.70 8.81 7.95
CA ALA A 178 -17.15 9.07 8.00
C ALA A 178 -18.01 7.94 7.41
N LYS A 179 -17.40 7.06 6.61
CA LYS A 179 -18.02 5.89 5.98
C LYS A 179 -17.52 4.57 6.60
N HIS A 180 -16.91 4.63 7.78
CA HIS A 180 -16.38 3.47 8.50
C HIS A 180 -15.32 2.68 7.72
N VAL A 181 -14.50 3.39 6.94
CA VAL A 181 -13.32 2.83 6.26
C VAL A 181 -12.07 3.51 6.82
N ASN A 182 -11.15 2.72 7.35
CA ASN A 182 -9.83 3.16 7.78
C ASN A 182 -8.87 3.11 6.60
N ILE A 183 -7.92 4.05 6.55
CA ILE A 183 -6.83 4.00 5.58
C ILE A 183 -5.58 3.55 6.30
N GLY A 184 -4.86 2.59 5.72
CA GLY A 184 -3.50 2.24 6.09
C GLY A 184 -2.57 2.47 4.89
N VAL A 185 -1.42 3.09 5.12
CA VAL A 185 -0.40 3.29 4.09
C VAL A 185 0.83 2.49 4.49
N LEU A 186 1.39 1.74 3.55
CA LEU A 186 2.53 0.87 3.77
C LEU A 186 3.51 1.04 2.61
N ASP A 187 4.81 1.15 2.93
CA ASP A 187 5.88 1.17 1.92
C ASP A 187 6.37 -0.26 1.65
N PRO A 188 6.17 -0.81 0.44
CA PRO A 188 6.67 -2.14 0.09
C PRO A 188 8.18 -2.33 0.16
N LYS A 189 8.98 -1.25 0.04
CA LYS A 189 10.44 -1.31 0.15
C LYS A 189 10.90 -1.54 1.59
N ILE A 190 10.17 -0.97 2.55
CA ILE A 190 10.44 -1.10 3.98
C ILE A 190 9.78 -2.38 4.52
N SER A 191 8.50 -2.56 4.21
CA SER A 191 7.65 -3.64 4.75
C SER A 191 7.56 -4.81 3.79
N THR A 192 8.73 -5.40 3.52
CA THR A 192 8.90 -6.41 2.47
C THR A 192 8.11 -7.69 2.77
N ARG A 193 7.95 -8.08 4.04
CA ARG A 193 7.26 -9.34 4.40
C ARG A 193 5.76 -9.24 4.08
N THR A 194 5.14 -8.14 4.46
CA THR A 194 3.73 -7.85 4.18
C THR A 194 3.51 -7.66 2.69
N ALA A 195 4.39 -6.90 2.01
CA ALA A 195 4.32 -6.71 0.57
C ALA A 195 4.41 -8.04 -0.20
N LYS A 196 5.39 -8.91 0.12
CA LYS A 196 5.54 -10.25 -0.48
C LYS A 196 4.30 -11.12 -0.25
N ARG A 197 3.71 -11.08 0.96
CA ARG A 197 2.51 -11.85 1.29
C ARG A 197 1.31 -11.49 0.41
N PHE A 198 1.13 -10.21 0.10
CA PHE A 198 0.05 -9.74 -0.76
C PHE A 198 0.45 -9.69 -2.25
N ASN A 199 1.65 -10.16 -2.59
CA ASN A 199 2.22 -10.07 -3.93
C ASN A 199 2.19 -8.64 -4.49
N MET A 200 2.51 -7.67 -3.64
CA MET A 200 2.54 -6.24 -3.96
C MET A 200 3.99 -5.81 -4.15
N SER A 201 4.25 -5.13 -5.27
CA SER A 201 5.53 -4.47 -5.52
C SER A 201 5.24 -3.06 -6.03
N ILE A 202 6.13 -2.11 -5.69
CA ILE A 202 6.11 -0.80 -6.36
C ILE A 202 6.69 -1.03 -7.75
N PRO A 203 5.97 -0.72 -8.84
CA PRO A 203 6.54 -0.80 -10.17
C PRO A 203 7.77 0.12 -10.25
N LEU A 204 8.94 -0.45 -10.53
CA LEU A 204 10.12 0.32 -10.89
C LEU A 204 9.78 1.05 -12.19
N GLN A 205 9.72 2.38 -12.14
CA GLN A 205 9.22 3.29 -13.17
C GLN A 205 7.70 3.45 -13.20
N THR A 206 7.24 4.68 -13.04
CA THR A 206 6.36 5.36 -14.01
C THR A 206 6.16 6.81 -13.58
N THR A 207 6.67 7.75 -14.39
CA THR A 207 6.43 9.22 -14.35
C THR A 207 6.72 9.94 -13.03
N GLN A 208 7.74 10.81 -13.01
CA GLN A 208 8.17 11.62 -11.85
C GLN A 208 7.02 12.33 -11.09
N ASN A 209 5.91 12.67 -11.77
CA ASN A 209 4.85 13.49 -11.19
C ASN A 209 3.64 12.70 -10.66
N ASN A 210 3.43 11.43 -11.05
CA ASN A 210 2.28 10.64 -10.59
C ASN A 210 2.56 9.13 -10.68
N PRO A 211 3.14 8.52 -9.64
CA PRO A 211 3.51 7.11 -9.68
C PRO A 211 2.29 6.19 -9.57
N ARG A 212 2.46 4.97 -10.11
CA ARG A 212 1.51 3.87 -9.94
C ARG A 212 1.57 3.34 -8.51
N ILE A 213 0.40 3.08 -7.94
CA ILE A 213 0.22 2.54 -6.60
C ILE A 213 -0.61 1.26 -6.66
N SER A 214 -0.57 0.47 -5.60
CA SER A 214 -1.44 -0.70 -5.43
C SER A 214 -2.33 -0.49 -4.21
N ALA A 215 -3.58 -0.97 -4.26
CA ALA A 215 -4.51 -0.84 -3.15
C ALA A 215 -5.31 -2.13 -2.95
N ILE A 216 -5.57 -2.45 -1.68
CA ILE A 216 -6.47 -3.52 -1.27
C ILE A 216 -7.50 -2.99 -0.27
N LEU A 217 -8.69 -3.57 -0.29
CA LEU A 217 -9.72 -3.36 0.71
C LEU A 217 -9.92 -4.66 1.49
N LEU A 218 -9.70 -4.60 2.80
CA LEU A 218 -10.01 -5.67 3.73
C LEU A 218 -11.40 -5.41 4.31
N LYS A 219 -12.34 -6.33 4.06
CA LYS A 219 -13.72 -6.21 4.49
C LYS A 219 -14.30 -7.58 4.78
N GLN A 220 -14.77 -7.80 6.01
CA GLN A 220 -15.46 -9.02 6.43
C GLN A 220 -14.66 -10.31 6.09
N SER A 221 -13.39 -10.36 6.51
CA SER A 221 -12.46 -11.46 6.21
C SER A 221 -12.13 -11.68 4.73
N VAL A 222 -12.61 -10.83 3.83
CA VAL A 222 -12.34 -10.87 2.40
C VAL A 222 -11.40 -9.74 2.02
N MET A 223 -10.48 -10.04 1.10
CA MET A 223 -9.65 -9.05 0.45
C MET A 223 -10.20 -8.76 -0.94
N TYR A 224 -10.29 -7.48 -1.27
CA TYR A 224 -10.50 -7.01 -2.64
C TYR A 224 -9.24 -6.29 -3.07
N GLN A 225 -8.66 -6.68 -4.20
CA GLN A 225 -7.48 -6.04 -4.76
C GLN A 225 -7.87 -5.24 -6.00
N TYR A 226 -7.48 -3.97 -6.04
CA TYR A 226 -7.71 -3.13 -7.20
C TYR A 226 -7.01 -3.72 -8.43
N SER A 227 -7.74 -3.88 -9.52
CA SER A 227 -7.38 -4.71 -10.67
C SER A 227 -6.90 -3.89 -11.87
N LYS A 228 -7.21 -2.59 -11.89
CA LYS A 228 -6.82 -1.65 -12.94
C LYS A 228 -5.55 -0.90 -12.55
N ASN A 229 -5.01 -0.10 -13.47
CA ASN A 229 -3.94 0.83 -13.13
C ASN A 229 -4.48 1.92 -12.20
N LEU A 230 -3.92 2.01 -11.01
CA LEU A 230 -4.20 3.04 -10.03
C LEU A 230 -2.97 3.95 -9.93
N TYR A 231 -3.21 5.25 -9.96
CA TYR A 231 -2.18 6.26 -9.78
C TYR A 231 -2.46 7.04 -8.51
N ARG A 232 -1.41 7.56 -7.89
CA ARG A 232 -1.50 8.30 -6.62
C ARG A 232 -2.53 9.43 -6.69
N MET A 233 -2.54 10.20 -7.78
CA MET A 233 -3.42 11.35 -7.93
C MET A 233 -4.88 11.00 -8.27
N ASP A 234 -5.20 9.74 -8.53
CA ASP A 234 -6.56 9.32 -8.88
C ASP A 234 -7.43 9.11 -7.62
N TYR A 235 -7.47 10.10 -6.73
CA TYR A 235 -8.15 9.98 -5.42
C TYR A 235 -9.64 9.65 -5.54
N GLU A 236 -10.31 10.11 -6.60
CA GLU A 236 -11.70 9.75 -6.88
C GLU A 236 -11.87 8.23 -7.11
N LYS A 237 -10.94 7.60 -7.84
CA LYS A 237 -10.95 6.15 -8.06
C LYS A 237 -10.67 5.40 -6.75
N ILE A 238 -9.76 5.94 -5.93
CA ILE A 238 -9.47 5.38 -4.60
C ILE A 238 -10.73 5.39 -3.72
N LEU A 239 -11.47 6.50 -3.72
CA LEU A 239 -12.72 6.64 -2.98
C LEU A 239 -13.82 5.72 -3.53
N GLN A 240 -13.98 5.66 -4.85
CA GLN A 240 -14.95 4.77 -5.49
C GLN A 240 -14.65 3.30 -5.17
N PHE A 241 -13.38 2.92 -5.15
CA PHE A 241 -12.93 1.62 -4.70
C PHE A 241 -13.28 1.31 -3.26
N ALA A 242 -12.94 2.20 -2.34
CA ALA A 242 -13.23 1.99 -0.93
C ALA A 242 -14.74 1.90 -0.61
N LEU A 243 -15.59 2.62 -1.37
CA LEU A 243 -17.00 2.82 -1.01
C LEU A 243 -17.98 1.99 -1.83
N THR A 244 -17.77 1.86 -3.15
CA THR A 244 -18.82 1.39 -4.07
C THR A 244 -18.39 0.25 -4.98
N ASP A 245 -17.21 0.33 -5.61
CA ASP A 245 -16.87 -0.55 -6.74
C ASP A 245 -15.94 -1.73 -6.39
N TYR A 246 -15.59 -1.90 -5.10
CA TYR A 246 -14.69 -2.98 -4.66
C TYR A 246 -15.15 -4.39 -5.08
N THR A 247 -16.44 -4.60 -5.29
CA THR A 247 -16.98 -5.90 -5.73
C THR A 247 -16.61 -6.26 -7.16
N ASP A 248 -16.29 -5.28 -8.00
CA ASP A 248 -15.93 -5.46 -9.41
C ASP A 248 -14.43 -5.74 -9.60
N HIS A 249 -13.70 -5.82 -8.50
CA HIS A 249 -12.26 -5.99 -8.44
C HIS A 249 -11.88 -7.42 -8.01
N ILE A 250 -10.58 -7.72 -7.94
CA ILE A 250 -10.10 -9.08 -7.68
C ILE A 250 -10.45 -9.46 -6.25
N LYS A 251 -11.42 -10.35 -6.07
CA LYS A 251 -11.83 -10.88 -4.77
C LYS A 251 -10.96 -12.09 -4.41
N GLY A 252 -10.43 -12.10 -3.19
CA GLY A 252 -9.62 -13.19 -2.67
C GLY A 252 -9.77 -13.36 -1.16
N LEU A 253 -9.29 -14.48 -0.65
CA LEU A 253 -9.10 -14.65 0.79
C LEU A 253 -7.87 -13.85 1.23
N ILE A 254 -7.91 -13.32 2.45
CA ILE A 254 -6.74 -12.66 3.04
C ILE A 254 -5.64 -13.74 3.21
N PRO A 255 -4.47 -13.62 2.55
CA PRO A 255 -3.39 -14.57 2.72
C PRO A 255 -2.97 -14.64 4.18
N ARG A 256 -2.53 -15.81 4.67
CA ARG A 256 -2.05 -15.92 6.05
C ARG A 256 -0.69 -15.22 6.20
N PRO A 257 -0.36 -14.70 7.40
CA PRO A 257 0.99 -14.23 7.71
C PRO A 257 2.00 -15.35 7.43
N ARG A 258 3.11 -15.01 6.77
CA ARG A 258 4.18 -15.97 6.53
C ARG A 258 4.82 -16.36 7.85
N MET A 259 5.01 -17.66 8.05
CA MET A 259 5.79 -18.17 9.18
C MET A 259 7.28 -18.08 8.86
N ILE A 260 8.13 -18.09 9.89
CA ILE A 260 9.60 -18.12 9.73
C ILE A 260 10.03 -19.32 8.86
N PHE A 261 9.30 -20.43 8.96
CA PHE A 261 9.54 -21.61 8.12
C PHE A 261 9.33 -21.31 6.62
N ASP A 262 8.33 -20.50 6.27
CA ASP A 262 8.05 -20.16 4.87
C ASP A 262 9.20 -19.34 4.27
N GLU A 263 9.86 -18.48 5.06
CA GLU A 263 11.03 -17.71 4.63
C GLU A 263 12.25 -18.60 4.36
N VAL A 264 12.46 -19.63 5.19
CA VAL A 264 13.51 -20.64 4.97
C VAL A 264 13.23 -21.43 3.70
N VAL A 265 11.98 -21.86 3.48
CA VAL A 265 11.59 -22.57 2.27
C VAL A 265 11.78 -21.69 1.04
N ASP A 266 11.37 -20.42 1.08
CA ASP A 266 11.55 -19.48 -0.04
C ASP A 266 13.03 -19.28 -0.35
N SER A 267 13.89 -19.11 0.67
CA SER A 267 15.34 -18.99 0.46
C SER A 267 15.96 -20.25 -0.12
N LEU A 268 15.48 -21.44 0.28
CA LEU A 268 15.91 -22.72 -0.30
C LEU A 268 15.44 -22.86 -1.74
N VAL A 269 14.23 -22.43 -2.07
CA VAL A 269 13.68 -22.46 -3.44
C VAL A 269 14.43 -21.46 -4.32
N GLU A 270 14.65 -20.23 -3.87
CA GLU A 270 15.47 -19.23 -4.58
C GLU A 270 16.88 -19.77 -4.84
N PHE A 271 17.54 -20.32 -3.81
CA PHE A 271 18.83 -20.97 -3.97
C PHE A 271 18.79 -22.11 -4.99
N THR A 272 17.76 -22.95 -4.96
CA THR A 272 17.62 -24.09 -5.88
C THR A 272 17.34 -23.65 -7.31
N VAL A 273 16.53 -22.60 -7.50
CA VAL A 273 16.20 -22.04 -8.82
C VAL A 273 17.43 -21.36 -9.42
N ASP A 274 18.15 -20.53 -8.66
CA ASP A 274 19.40 -19.88 -9.07
C ASP A 274 20.53 -20.90 -9.32
N TYR A 275 20.49 -22.03 -8.62
CA TYR A 275 21.42 -23.12 -8.85
C TYR A 275 21.07 -23.97 -10.08
N SER A 276 19.77 -24.20 -10.35
CA SER A 276 19.31 -24.96 -11.52
C SER A 276 19.61 -24.26 -12.86
N SER A 277 19.75 -22.93 -12.85
CA SER A 277 20.16 -22.12 -14.00
C SER A 277 21.68 -22.17 -14.26
N ASN A 278 22.49 -22.68 -13.32
CA ASN A 278 23.92 -22.93 -13.48
C ASN A 278 24.22 -24.44 -13.58
N CYS A 279 24.30 -24.91 -14.82
CA CYS A 279 24.78 -26.20 -15.33
C CYS A 279 25.16 -27.31 -14.31
N THR A 280 24.44 -28.42 -14.42
CA THR A 280 24.39 -29.70 -13.66
C THR A 280 25.68 -30.37 -13.18
N ILE A 281 26.89 -29.88 -13.48
CA ILE A 281 28.16 -30.53 -13.12
C ILE A 281 28.83 -29.87 -11.91
N HIS A 282 28.64 -28.57 -11.67
CA HIS A 282 28.99 -27.96 -10.38
C HIS A 282 28.01 -28.36 -9.26
N GLY A 283 26.80 -28.76 -9.68
CA GLY A 283 25.68 -29.35 -8.93
C GLY A 283 26.02 -30.17 -7.69
N ILE A 284 26.86 -31.18 -7.90
CA ILE A 284 27.14 -32.21 -6.91
C ILE A 284 28.32 -31.78 -6.01
N LEU A 285 29.23 -30.95 -6.53
CA LEU A 285 30.40 -30.47 -5.79
C LEU A 285 30.01 -29.40 -4.76
N ASP A 286 29.04 -28.53 -5.05
CA ASP A 286 28.65 -27.50 -4.07
C ASP A 286 27.65 -28.01 -3.04
N ILE A 287 26.75 -28.94 -3.39
CA ILE A 287 25.88 -29.61 -2.40
C ILE A 287 26.73 -30.39 -1.39
N SER A 288 27.78 -31.08 -1.85
CA SER A 288 28.72 -31.75 -0.93
C SER A 288 29.50 -30.75 -0.07
N LEU A 289 29.85 -29.56 -0.59
CA LEU A 289 30.46 -28.47 0.17
C LEU A 289 29.50 -27.85 1.21
N LEU A 290 28.20 -27.75 0.89
CA LEU A 290 27.15 -27.25 1.78
C LEU A 290 26.84 -28.26 2.90
N ILE A 291 26.83 -29.56 2.58
CA ILE A 291 26.77 -30.63 3.59
C ILE A 291 27.99 -30.57 4.50
N VAL A 292 29.20 -30.36 3.97
CA VAL A 292 30.43 -30.23 4.75
C VAL A 292 30.45 -28.95 5.60
N SER A 293 29.91 -27.83 5.12
CA SER A 293 29.81 -26.58 5.89
C SER A 293 28.79 -26.71 7.02
N LEU A 294 27.62 -27.31 6.77
CA LEU A 294 26.64 -27.66 7.80
C LEU A 294 27.24 -28.61 8.83
N PHE A 295 28.01 -29.62 8.40
CA PHE A 295 28.70 -30.53 9.30
C PHE A 295 29.77 -29.82 10.14
N ARG A 296 30.53 -28.88 9.55
CA ARG A 296 31.50 -28.04 10.29
C ARG A 296 30.81 -27.11 11.29
N VAL A 297 29.66 -26.53 10.95
CA VAL A 297 28.88 -25.69 11.88
C VAL A 297 28.38 -26.55 13.05
N VAL A 298 27.79 -27.72 12.77
CA VAL A 298 27.27 -28.63 13.81
C VAL A 298 28.39 -29.21 14.70
N THR A 299 29.58 -29.45 14.15
CA THR A 299 30.75 -29.96 14.90
C THR A 299 31.59 -28.86 15.55
N ASN A 300 31.29 -27.60 15.32
CA ASN A 300 32.03 -26.51 15.95
C ASN A 300 31.70 -26.47 17.45
N ASN A 301 32.72 -26.66 18.28
CA ASN A 301 32.60 -26.88 19.73
C ASN A 301 31.92 -25.74 20.50
N ASN A 302 31.72 -24.57 19.88
CA ASN A 302 31.04 -23.43 20.49
C ASN A 302 29.51 -23.63 20.63
N LEU A 303 28.85 -24.39 19.75
CA LEU A 303 27.40 -24.64 19.83
C LEU A 303 26.99 -25.60 20.96
N GLN A 304 27.92 -26.44 21.45
CA GLN A 304 27.68 -27.34 22.59
C GLN A 304 27.49 -26.59 23.91
N ASN A 305 28.10 -25.41 24.05
CA ASN A 305 28.03 -24.60 25.26
C ASN A 305 26.73 -23.78 25.34
N GLU A 306 26.07 -23.53 24.21
CA GLU A 306 24.94 -22.59 24.12
C GLU A 306 23.57 -23.31 24.02
N PHE A 307 23.50 -24.47 23.35
CA PHE A 307 22.23 -25.17 23.09
C PHE A 307 22.09 -26.54 23.78
N GLY A 308 23.11 -26.97 24.52
CA GLY A 308 23.11 -28.21 25.28
C GLY A 308 23.32 -29.48 24.46
N LYS A 309 23.87 -30.52 25.10
CA LYS A 309 24.21 -31.82 24.50
C LYS A 309 23.08 -32.51 23.71
N PRO A 310 21.79 -32.50 24.15
CA PRO A 310 20.76 -33.26 23.44
C PRO A 310 20.36 -32.64 22.09
N LEU A 311 20.38 -31.31 21.96
CA LEU A 311 20.03 -30.64 20.69
C LEU A 311 21.10 -30.89 19.62
N VAL A 312 22.38 -30.83 20.03
CA VAL A 312 23.52 -31.11 19.13
C VAL A 312 23.47 -32.56 18.64
N LEU A 313 23.07 -33.50 19.50
CA LEU A 313 22.94 -34.91 19.15
C LEU A 313 21.78 -35.12 18.15
N LEU A 314 20.64 -34.46 18.36
CA LEU A 314 19.51 -34.50 17.43
C LEU A 314 19.87 -33.93 16.05
N LEU A 315 20.53 -32.77 16.00
CA LEU A 315 20.99 -32.16 14.75
C LEU A 315 22.03 -33.03 14.03
N SER A 316 22.92 -33.69 14.78
CA SER A 316 23.89 -34.64 14.23
C SER A 316 23.22 -35.86 13.59
N VAL A 317 22.16 -36.39 14.22
CA VAL A 317 21.39 -37.51 13.67
C VAL A 317 20.64 -37.12 12.40
N ILE A 318 20.02 -35.93 12.38
CA ILE A 318 19.33 -35.40 11.19
C ILE A 318 20.32 -35.23 10.04
N ALA A 319 21.50 -34.65 10.30
CA ALA A 319 22.54 -34.48 9.29
C ALA A 319 23.00 -35.84 8.73
N LEU A 320 23.23 -36.84 9.59
CA LEU A 320 23.64 -38.18 9.16
C LEU A 320 22.55 -38.86 8.28
N PHE A 321 21.28 -38.69 8.65
CA PHE A 321 20.16 -39.23 7.88
C PHE A 321 20.05 -38.58 6.49
N THR A 322 20.23 -37.26 6.41
CA THR A 322 20.24 -36.55 5.11
C THR A 322 21.37 -37.00 4.20
N VAL A 323 22.57 -37.27 4.74
CA VAL A 323 23.70 -37.81 3.97
C VAL A 323 23.40 -39.22 3.46
N MET A 324 22.82 -40.10 4.28
CA MET A 324 22.47 -41.46 3.85
C MET A 324 21.42 -41.46 2.73
N ILE A 325 20.40 -40.61 2.83
CA ILE A 325 19.39 -40.46 1.76
C ILE A 325 20.05 -39.97 0.47
N PHE A 326 20.94 -38.99 0.56
CA PHE A 326 21.65 -38.45 -0.59
C PHE A 326 22.51 -39.52 -1.30
N ILE A 327 23.29 -40.30 -0.53
CA ILE A 327 24.07 -41.42 -1.08
C ILE A 327 23.15 -42.44 -1.75
N GLY A 328 22.01 -42.77 -1.13
CA GLY A 328 21.01 -43.67 -1.70
C GLY A 328 20.49 -43.18 -3.05
N LEU A 329 20.16 -41.89 -3.17
CA LEU A 329 19.69 -41.29 -4.43
C LEU A 329 20.78 -41.30 -5.51
N VAL A 330 22.03 -40.98 -5.17
CA VAL A 330 23.16 -41.03 -6.10
C VAL A 330 23.37 -42.44 -6.64
N LEU A 331 23.27 -43.46 -5.78
CA LEU A 331 23.39 -44.86 -6.20
C LEU A 331 22.24 -45.29 -7.11
N ILE A 332 21.00 -44.87 -6.83
CA ILE A 332 19.84 -45.17 -7.69
C ILE A 332 20.01 -44.55 -9.07
N VAL A 333 20.42 -43.28 -9.15
CA VAL A 333 20.66 -42.59 -10.42
C VAL A 333 21.83 -43.25 -11.19
N GLY A 334 22.91 -43.59 -10.49
CA GLY A 334 24.05 -44.29 -11.09
C GLY A 334 23.67 -45.66 -11.65
N PHE A 335 22.81 -46.41 -10.96
CA PHE A 335 22.33 -47.71 -11.42
C PHE A 335 21.42 -47.58 -12.65
N TRP A 336 20.59 -46.52 -12.70
CA TRP A 336 19.72 -46.24 -13.85
C TRP A 336 20.53 -45.86 -15.10
N PHE A 337 21.61 -45.08 -14.94
CA PHE A 337 22.52 -44.75 -16.03
C PHE A 337 23.35 -45.96 -16.50
N ALA A 338 23.82 -46.82 -15.59
CA ALA A 338 24.59 -48.01 -15.95
C ALA A 338 23.75 -49.06 -16.70
N GLY A 339 22.45 -49.19 -16.38
CA GLY A 339 21.54 -50.13 -17.05
C GLY A 339 21.08 -49.70 -18.45
N SER A 340 21.34 -48.47 -18.89
CA SER A 340 20.85 -47.94 -20.17
C SER A 340 21.77 -48.22 -21.37
N PHE A 341 22.92 -48.88 -21.18
CA PHE A 341 23.91 -49.11 -22.24
C PHE A 341 23.88 -50.50 -22.89
N GLU A 342 22.92 -51.36 -22.54
CA GLU A 342 22.89 -52.75 -23.01
C GLU A 342 21.61 -53.07 -23.78
N ASN A 343 21.41 -52.37 -24.91
CA ASN A 343 20.57 -52.81 -26.02
C ASN A 343 20.78 -51.86 -27.20
N ASP A 344 21.66 -52.22 -28.15
CA ASP A 344 21.46 -51.91 -29.57
C ASP A 344 22.54 -52.62 -30.41
N ASP A 345 22.23 -53.84 -30.85
CA ASP A 345 22.95 -54.47 -31.96
C ASP A 345 22.08 -55.56 -32.61
N LYS A 346 21.16 -55.17 -33.52
CA LYS A 346 20.69 -56.01 -34.65
C LYS A 346 20.23 -55.15 -35.86
N HIS A 347 20.97 -55.25 -36.96
CA HIS A 347 20.57 -54.92 -38.35
C HIS A 347 19.31 -55.72 -38.80
N VAL A 348 18.49 -55.40 -39.82
CA VAL A 348 18.68 -55.05 -41.26
C VAL A 348 17.32 -54.46 -41.85
N PRO A 349 17.05 -54.26 -43.18
CA PRO A 349 17.01 -52.96 -43.89
C PRO A 349 15.67 -52.53 -44.58
N VAL A 350 15.65 -51.25 -45.00
CA VAL A 350 15.10 -50.63 -46.24
C VAL A 350 13.72 -51.02 -46.78
N ALA A 351 12.82 -50.02 -46.86
CA ALA A 351 11.94 -49.80 -48.02
C ALA A 351 11.59 -48.30 -48.18
N THR A 352 11.93 -47.77 -49.35
CA THR A 352 11.64 -46.43 -49.89
C THR A 352 10.26 -46.40 -50.53
N ILE A 353 9.37 -45.43 -50.21
CA ILE A 353 8.42 -44.82 -51.17
C ILE A 353 8.18 -43.33 -50.83
N THR A 354 8.39 -42.52 -51.86
CA THR A 354 8.15 -41.09 -52.10
C THR A 354 6.69 -40.62 -52.01
N SER A 355 6.44 -39.39 -51.53
CA SER A 355 6.07 -38.21 -52.36
C SER A 355 5.33 -37.09 -51.58
N GLN A 356 5.80 -35.84 -51.78
CA GLN A 356 5.06 -34.56 -52.00
C GLN A 356 3.99 -34.12 -50.95
N THR A 357 3.83 -32.87 -50.50
CA THR A 357 4.20 -31.54 -51.02
C THR A 357 3.94 -30.45 -49.95
N LYS A 358 4.83 -29.44 -49.91
CA LYS A 358 4.63 -27.97 -49.77
C LYS A 358 4.03 -27.24 -48.53
N ASP A 359 4.81 -26.21 -48.18
CA ASP A 359 4.52 -24.83 -47.73
C ASP A 359 4.37 -24.48 -46.22
N ASP A 360 5.52 -24.09 -45.64
CA ASP A 360 5.83 -22.78 -45.04
C ASP A 360 4.75 -22.00 -44.26
N ARG A 361 4.94 -21.84 -42.94
CA ARG A 361 5.39 -20.56 -42.33
C ARG A 361 5.74 -20.68 -40.84
N SER A 362 6.85 -20.04 -40.49
CA SER A 362 7.50 -19.98 -39.19
C SER A 362 6.89 -18.97 -38.19
N LYS A 363 7.05 -19.27 -36.89
CA LYS A 363 7.59 -18.41 -35.81
C LYS A 363 7.42 -19.15 -34.46
N SER A 364 8.46 -19.79 -33.95
CA SER A 364 9.50 -19.24 -33.05
C SER A 364 9.18 -19.50 -31.57
N LEU A 365 9.49 -20.71 -31.09
CA LEU A 365 9.75 -20.96 -29.68
C LEU A 365 11.28 -20.97 -29.51
N ALA A 366 11.80 -19.90 -28.90
CA ALA A 366 13.21 -19.77 -28.58
C ALA A 366 13.59 -20.82 -27.52
N LYS A 367 14.30 -21.85 -27.96
CA LYS A 367 15.05 -22.76 -27.10
C LYS A 367 16.42 -22.10 -26.90
N SER A 368 16.61 -21.39 -25.78
CA SER A 368 17.94 -20.88 -25.43
C SER A 368 18.84 -22.06 -25.08
N LYS A 369 19.77 -22.35 -25.98
CA LYS A 369 20.97 -23.15 -25.68
C LYS A 369 21.81 -22.39 -24.66
N CYS A 370 22.22 -23.06 -23.59
CA CYS A 370 23.37 -22.66 -22.80
C CYS A 370 24.61 -22.81 -23.69
N GLU A 371 25.41 -21.75 -23.77
CA GLU A 371 26.75 -21.75 -24.35
C GLU A 371 27.78 -21.78 -23.22
#